data_AF-A0A9P6YYC9-F1
#
_entry.id   AF-A0A9P6YYC9-F1
#
_cell.length_a   1.000
_cell.length_b   1.000
_cell.length_c   1.000
_cell.angle_alpha   90.00
_cell.angle_beta   90.00
_cell.angle_gamma   90.00
#
_symmetry.space_group_name_H-M   'P 1'
#
loop_
_entity.id
_entity.type
_entity.pdbx_description
1 polymer ?
#
loop_
_entity_poly.entity_id
_entity_poly.type
_entity_poly.pdbx_seq_one_letter_code
_entity_poly.pdbx_strand_id
1 'polypeptide(L)'
;MSTKLNLEILKEAQEDSKGLLDLLKDSDINKEVLKRLYSSLKNKKESLFREKDYWTMEEIGSMGRYPKRKAQEIQKQVETINLATFAYHFILGQGLEAALDAFFVSVLPFGCKIIQRDVQLYFKLRLELFLNESIERLKEDAGYDLLQLLNDHFPLDLSSYGPHLSEEEENVMIVIESATTRKKVKEDLKKIVSDHVPQPRPLTDELLAYIRERIERLEHPEKFQENKTPLSFMDELPGARVLIESDFEEPWESTCPSDGKQPTRAIRVTHANQISLNEPTELNLRKERENWTAEEEEALEEGLREVKGPFWVTIKEHVHPKLVTRTNVQIKDKAHGEMKKRKREGLELGPFAYVKRRRATTKSSYF
;
A
#
# COMPACT_ATOMS: atom_id res chain seq x y z
N MET A 1 17.84 -24.98 -17.10
CA MET A 1 17.73 -26.07 -16.12
C MET A 1 16.38 -26.75 -16.27
N SER A 2 16.27 -28.05 -15.96
CA SER A 2 14.97 -28.74 -15.95
C SER A 2 14.14 -28.28 -14.75
N THR A 3 12.82 -28.10 -14.91
CA THR A 3 11.88 -27.73 -13.84
C THR A 3 12.02 -28.61 -12.59
N LYS A 4 12.38 -29.89 -12.77
CA LYS A 4 12.63 -30.83 -11.68
C LYS A 4 13.86 -30.45 -10.83
N LEU A 5 14.94 -30.02 -11.48
CA LEU A 5 16.17 -29.57 -10.82
C LEU A 5 15.92 -28.29 -10.01
N ASN A 6 15.14 -27.34 -10.56
CA ASN A 6 14.80 -26.11 -9.84
C ASN A 6 14.00 -26.40 -8.55
N LEU A 7 13.07 -27.35 -8.59
CA LEU A 7 12.29 -27.73 -7.40
C LEU A 7 13.12 -28.48 -6.35
N GLU A 8 14.17 -29.19 -6.76
CA GLU A 8 15.09 -29.88 -5.86
C GLU A 8 15.97 -28.86 -5.13
N ILE A 9 16.59 -27.94 -5.88
CA ILE A 9 17.38 -26.85 -5.30
C ILE A 9 16.52 -25.97 -4.37
N LEU A 10 15.25 -25.72 -4.73
CA LEU A 10 14.33 -24.95 -3.88
C LEU A 10 14.04 -25.65 -2.54
N LYS A 11 13.93 -26.98 -2.55
CA LYS A 11 13.77 -27.76 -1.31
C LYS A 11 15.02 -27.68 -0.45
N GLU A 12 16.20 -27.86 -1.03
CA GLU A 12 17.46 -27.75 -0.29
C GLU A 12 17.67 -26.34 0.28
N ALA A 13 17.28 -25.29 -0.45
CA ALA A 13 17.32 -23.91 0.03
C ALA A 13 16.34 -23.70 1.20
N GLN A 14 15.17 -24.33 1.15
CA GLN A 14 14.22 -24.29 2.26
C GLN A 14 14.77 -25.01 3.51
N GLU A 15 15.48 -26.13 3.35
CA GLU A 15 16.09 -26.86 4.48
C GLU A 15 17.16 -26.02 5.17
N ASP A 16 18.06 -25.39 4.41
CA ASP A 16 19.04 -24.44 4.98
C ASP A 16 18.35 -23.29 5.70
N SER A 17 17.27 -22.76 5.12
CA SER A 17 16.49 -21.66 5.70
C SER A 17 15.84 -22.06 7.02
N LYS A 18 15.32 -23.29 7.13
CA LYS A 18 14.79 -23.81 8.39
C LYS A 18 15.88 -23.96 9.44
N GLY A 19 17.03 -24.53 9.07
CA GLY A 19 18.18 -24.63 9.96
C GLY A 19 18.63 -23.25 10.47
N LEU A 20 18.60 -22.24 9.60
CA LEU A 20 18.89 -20.85 9.97
C LEU A 20 17.89 -20.31 10.98
N LEU A 21 16.59 -20.45 10.71
CA LEU A 21 15.51 -19.96 11.56
C LEU A 21 15.44 -20.71 12.91
N ASP A 22 15.79 -21.99 12.93
CA ASP A 22 15.85 -22.80 14.16
C ASP A 22 16.95 -22.29 15.09
N LEU A 23 18.12 -21.87 14.57
CA LEU A 23 19.16 -21.22 15.38
C LEU A 23 18.70 -19.93 16.06
N LEU A 24 17.63 -19.28 15.55
CA LEU A 24 17.06 -18.06 16.14
C LEU A 24 16.10 -18.35 17.29
N LYS A 25 15.70 -19.61 17.45
CA LYS A 25 14.93 -20.06 18.62
C LYS A 25 15.83 -20.14 19.86
N ASP A 26 17.12 -20.38 19.66
CA ASP A 26 18.11 -20.45 20.74
C ASP A 26 18.53 -19.06 21.22
N SER A 27 18.87 -18.94 22.51
CA SER A 27 19.31 -17.69 23.14
C SER A 27 20.76 -17.32 22.80
N ASP A 28 21.56 -18.28 22.32
CA ASP A 28 22.98 -18.08 21.98
C ASP A 28 23.23 -18.42 20.49
N ILE A 29 23.12 -17.38 19.65
CA ILE A 29 23.22 -17.53 18.20
C ILE A 29 24.68 -17.74 17.79
N ASN A 30 25.01 -18.96 17.35
CA ASN A 30 26.34 -19.25 16.80
C ASN A 30 26.52 -18.60 15.41
N LYS A 31 27.22 -17.46 15.39
CA LYS A 31 27.45 -16.66 14.17
C LYS A 31 28.18 -17.40 13.06
N GLU A 32 29.08 -18.33 13.38
CA GLU A 32 29.83 -19.08 12.37
C GLU A 32 28.96 -20.14 11.69
N VAL A 33 28.08 -20.80 12.46
CA VAL A 33 27.08 -21.70 11.88
C VAL A 33 26.09 -20.91 11.03
N LEU A 34 25.64 -19.75 11.52
CA LEU A 34 24.73 -18.85 10.80
C LEU A 34 25.30 -18.42 9.43
N LYS A 35 26.58 -17.98 9.39
CA LYS A 35 27.27 -17.61 8.14
C LYS A 35 27.38 -18.77 7.16
N ARG A 36 27.69 -19.98 7.64
CA ARG A 36 27.80 -21.19 6.80
C ARG A 36 26.47 -21.55 6.16
N LEU A 37 25.39 -21.57 6.95
CA LEU A 37 24.03 -21.85 6.46
C LEU A 37 23.61 -20.81 5.43
N TYR A 38 23.83 -19.52 5.72
CA TYR A 38 23.49 -18.47 4.77
C TYR A 38 24.32 -18.52 3.49
N SER A 39 25.61 -18.85 3.56
CA SER A 39 26.44 -19.00 2.37
C SER A 39 25.96 -20.16 1.48
N SER A 40 25.54 -21.27 2.09
CA SER A 40 24.92 -22.39 1.36
C SER A 40 23.60 -21.95 0.71
N LEU A 41 22.74 -21.26 1.47
CA LEU A 41 21.49 -20.69 0.99
C LEU A 41 21.72 -19.74 -0.19
N LYS A 42 22.65 -18.79 -0.06
CA LYS A 42 22.97 -17.79 -1.09
C LYS A 42 23.41 -18.45 -2.39
N ASN A 43 24.31 -19.43 -2.33
CA ASN A 43 24.76 -20.17 -3.52
C ASN A 43 23.59 -20.88 -4.23
N LYS A 44 22.69 -21.51 -3.47
CA LYS A 44 21.48 -22.15 -4.02
C LYS A 44 20.55 -21.11 -4.63
N LYS A 45 20.42 -19.94 -4.00
CA LYS A 45 19.58 -18.86 -4.51
C LYS A 45 20.09 -18.31 -5.85
N GLU A 46 21.40 -18.04 -5.93
CA GLU A 46 22.05 -17.56 -7.16
C GLU A 46 21.87 -18.54 -8.32
N SER A 47 21.88 -19.86 -8.03
CA SER A 47 21.64 -20.90 -9.03
C SER A 47 20.21 -20.92 -9.57
N LEU A 48 19.23 -20.46 -8.79
CA LEU A 48 17.81 -20.44 -9.15
C LEU A 48 17.38 -19.13 -9.82
N PHE A 49 17.80 -17.98 -9.26
CA PHE A 49 17.22 -16.67 -9.57
C PHE A 49 18.22 -15.51 -9.52
N ARG A 50 19.36 -15.59 -10.22
CA ARG A 50 20.37 -14.50 -10.33
C ARG A 50 20.78 -13.94 -8.94
N GLU A 51 21.54 -12.84 -8.92
CA GLU A 51 22.08 -12.21 -7.69
C GLU A 51 21.03 -11.41 -6.89
N LYS A 52 19.79 -11.91 -6.74
CA LYS A 52 18.76 -11.24 -5.94
C LYS A 52 18.64 -11.83 -4.54
N ASP A 53 18.57 -10.95 -3.55
CA ASP A 53 18.40 -11.33 -2.15
C ASP A 53 16.96 -11.67 -1.76
N TYR A 54 15.95 -11.21 -2.49
CA TYR A 54 14.56 -11.52 -2.18
C TYR A 54 13.81 -11.92 -3.42
N TRP A 55 12.92 -12.90 -3.27
CA TRP A 55 12.14 -13.44 -4.38
C TRP A 55 10.68 -13.06 -4.30
N THR A 56 10.11 -12.68 -5.43
CA THR A 56 8.70 -12.30 -5.55
C THR A 56 7.85 -13.44 -6.12
N MET A 57 6.53 -13.33 -5.96
CA MET A 57 5.57 -14.29 -6.54
C MET A 57 5.61 -14.32 -8.08
N GLU A 58 5.98 -13.21 -8.71
CA GLU A 58 6.14 -13.13 -10.17
C GLU A 58 7.32 -14.00 -10.64
N GLU A 59 8.44 -13.94 -9.91
CA GLU A 59 9.63 -14.75 -10.19
C GLU A 59 9.33 -16.24 -9.99
N ILE A 60 8.53 -16.60 -8.99
CA ILE A 60 8.02 -17.97 -8.82
C ILE A 60 7.18 -18.41 -10.03
N GLY A 61 6.31 -17.52 -10.52
CA GLY A 61 5.49 -17.78 -11.71
C GLY A 61 6.33 -18.08 -12.96
N SER A 62 7.53 -17.53 -13.04
CA SER A 62 8.47 -17.80 -14.14
C SER A 62 9.06 -19.23 -14.12
N MET A 63 9.01 -19.94 -12.99
CA MET A 63 9.48 -21.33 -12.89
C MET A 63 8.56 -22.34 -13.58
N GLY A 64 7.34 -21.96 -13.93
CA GLY A 64 6.38 -22.80 -14.64
C GLY A 64 4.97 -22.76 -14.04
N ARG A 65 4.04 -23.42 -14.72
CA ARG A 65 2.65 -23.57 -14.24
C ARG A 65 2.52 -24.80 -13.38
N TYR A 66 2.08 -24.61 -12.14
CA TYR A 66 1.89 -25.68 -11.16
C TYR A 66 0.43 -25.83 -10.75
N PRO A 67 -0.02 -27.05 -10.40
CA PRO A 67 -1.31 -27.23 -9.75
C PRO A 67 -1.39 -26.39 -8.46
N LYS A 68 -2.59 -25.92 -8.09
CA LYS A 68 -2.83 -25.02 -6.94
C LYS A 68 -2.10 -25.47 -5.66
N ARG A 69 -2.21 -26.75 -5.29
CA ARG A 69 -1.56 -27.31 -4.09
C ARG A 69 -0.02 -27.19 -4.15
N LYS A 70 0.57 -27.44 -5.33
CA LYS A 70 2.02 -27.35 -5.52
C LYS A 70 2.48 -25.89 -5.56
N ALA A 71 1.69 -24.99 -6.16
CA ALA A 71 1.97 -23.55 -6.13
C ALA A 71 1.97 -23.00 -4.69
N GLN A 72 1.02 -23.42 -3.85
CA GLN A 72 0.98 -23.06 -2.42
C GLN A 72 2.17 -23.60 -1.63
N GLU A 73 2.60 -24.83 -1.93
CA GLU A 73 3.81 -25.41 -1.33
C GLU A 73 5.03 -24.54 -1.70
N ILE A 74 5.25 -24.31 -3.00
CA ILE A 74 6.36 -23.48 -3.52
C ILE A 74 6.35 -22.09 -2.91
N GLN A 75 5.17 -21.45 -2.84
CA GLN A 75 5.00 -20.17 -2.18
C GLN A 75 5.55 -20.23 -0.76
N LYS A 76 5.05 -21.14 0.09
CA LYS A 76 5.52 -21.31 1.48
C LYS A 76 7.03 -21.54 1.57
N GLN A 77 7.64 -22.26 0.62
CA GLN A 77 9.11 -22.43 0.58
C GLN A 77 9.82 -21.09 0.39
N VAL A 78 9.36 -20.28 -0.56
CA VAL A 78 9.94 -18.96 -0.83
C VAL A 78 9.72 -17.99 0.33
N GLU A 79 8.53 -17.97 0.96
CA GLU A 79 8.31 -17.12 2.15
C GLU A 79 9.27 -17.49 3.29
N THR A 80 9.55 -18.79 3.47
CA THR A 80 10.52 -19.28 4.46
C THR A 80 11.94 -18.79 4.13
N ILE A 81 12.34 -18.85 2.84
CA ILE A 81 13.66 -18.41 2.37
C ILE A 81 13.84 -16.89 2.51
N ASN A 82 12.82 -16.11 2.14
CA ASN A 82 12.85 -14.65 2.28
C ASN A 82 12.92 -14.24 3.76
N LEU A 83 12.16 -14.89 4.63
CA LEU A 83 12.23 -14.63 6.08
C LEU A 83 13.59 -14.98 6.67
N ALA A 84 14.18 -16.11 6.28
CA ALA A 84 15.53 -16.50 6.71
C ALA A 84 16.59 -15.49 6.22
N THR A 85 16.46 -15.02 4.98
CA THR A 85 17.35 -13.98 4.42
C THR A 85 17.22 -12.67 5.18
N PHE A 86 15.99 -12.22 5.45
CA PHE A 86 15.71 -11.03 6.25
C PHE A 86 16.30 -11.13 7.67
N ALA A 87 16.11 -12.27 8.34
CA ALA A 87 16.66 -12.50 9.67
C ALA A 87 18.20 -12.47 9.67
N TYR A 88 18.83 -13.09 8.67
CA TYR A 88 20.29 -13.09 8.53
C TYR A 88 20.86 -11.67 8.36
N HIS A 89 20.32 -10.90 7.40
CA HIS A 89 20.73 -9.53 7.12
C HIS A 89 20.67 -8.67 8.37
N PHE A 90 19.58 -8.79 9.14
CA PHE A 90 19.45 -8.08 10.39
C PHE A 90 20.48 -8.52 11.45
N ILE A 91 20.65 -9.83 11.68
CA ILE A 91 21.52 -10.32 12.78
C ILE A 91 22.97 -9.90 12.57
N LEU A 92 23.42 -9.84 11.32
CA LEU A 92 24.75 -9.35 10.98
C LEU A 92 24.83 -7.84 10.80
N GLY A 93 23.70 -7.13 10.81
CA GLY A 93 23.64 -5.68 10.59
C GLY A 93 24.08 -5.29 9.17
N GLN A 94 23.81 -6.14 8.17
CA GLN A 94 24.23 -5.95 6.78
C GLN A 94 23.02 -6.04 5.86
N GLY A 95 22.94 -5.17 4.85
CA GLY A 95 21.83 -5.21 3.88
C GLY A 95 20.46 -4.84 4.45
N LEU A 96 20.42 -4.10 5.56
CA LEU A 96 19.18 -3.70 6.23
C LEU A 96 18.27 -2.85 5.33
N GLU A 97 18.84 -1.97 4.53
CA GLU A 97 18.11 -1.15 3.55
C GLU A 97 17.37 -2.03 2.54
N ALA A 98 18.09 -2.92 1.84
CA ALA A 98 17.49 -3.87 0.91
C ALA A 98 16.44 -4.79 1.58
N ALA A 99 16.68 -5.16 2.85
CA ALA A 99 15.75 -5.96 3.63
C ALA A 99 14.43 -5.22 3.94
N LEU A 100 14.52 -3.92 4.23
CA LEU A 100 13.36 -3.07 4.47
C LEU A 100 12.62 -2.74 3.17
N ASP A 101 13.32 -2.45 2.08
CA ASP A 101 12.69 -2.21 0.78
C ASP A 101 11.94 -3.43 0.25
N ALA A 102 12.44 -4.62 0.56
CA ALA A 102 11.77 -5.87 0.23
C ALA A 102 10.69 -6.30 1.24
N PHE A 103 10.49 -5.56 2.34
CA PHE A 103 9.72 -6.02 3.50
C PHE A 103 8.27 -6.35 3.13
N PHE A 104 7.52 -5.37 2.62
CA PHE A 104 6.10 -5.58 2.26
C PHE A 104 5.90 -6.33 0.94
N VAL A 105 6.95 -6.57 0.16
CA VAL A 105 6.85 -7.23 -1.14
C VAL A 105 7.21 -8.72 -1.05
N SER A 106 8.22 -9.05 -0.26
CA SER A 106 8.87 -10.37 -0.25
C SER A 106 8.93 -11.01 1.13
N VAL A 107 9.11 -10.23 2.19
CA VAL A 107 9.17 -10.74 3.59
C VAL A 107 7.76 -10.94 4.15
N LEU A 108 6.85 -10.03 3.83
CA LEU A 108 5.41 -10.12 3.99
C LEU A 108 4.77 -10.23 2.61
N PRO A 109 4.74 -11.43 2.02
CA PRO A 109 4.33 -11.60 0.64
C PRO A 109 2.82 -11.41 0.44
N PHE A 110 2.46 -11.19 -0.83
CA PHE A 110 1.11 -11.00 -1.32
C PHE A 110 0.12 -12.07 -0.79
N GLY A 111 -1.00 -11.61 -0.24
CA GLY A 111 -2.05 -12.45 0.35
C GLY A 111 -1.88 -12.74 1.85
N CYS A 112 -0.77 -12.32 2.47
CA CYS A 112 -0.70 -12.22 3.93
C CYS A 112 -1.42 -10.96 4.39
N LYS A 113 -2.33 -11.10 5.36
CA LYS A 113 -2.95 -9.95 6.00
C LYS A 113 -1.89 -9.16 6.75
N ILE A 114 -1.71 -7.89 6.38
CA ILE A 114 -0.84 -6.96 7.11
C ILE A 114 -1.52 -6.60 8.42
N ILE A 115 -0.79 -6.76 9.53
CA ILE A 115 -1.28 -6.42 10.87
C ILE A 115 -0.47 -5.27 11.47
N GLN A 116 -0.99 -4.68 12.55
CA GLN A 116 -0.35 -3.52 13.19
C GLN A 116 1.06 -3.83 13.68
N ARG A 117 1.29 -5.07 14.12
CA ARG A 117 2.62 -5.53 14.54
C ARG A 117 3.66 -5.45 13.42
N ASP A 118 3.26 -5.77 12.19
CA ASP A 118 4.13 -5.72 10.99
C ASP A 118 4.54 -4.28 10.70
N VAL A 119 3.56 -3.37 10.69
CA VAL A 119 3.76 -1.96 10.40
C VAL A 119 4.63 -1.29 11.48
N GLN A 120 4.33 -1.53 12.75
CA GLN A 120 5.10 -0.96 13.87
C GLN A 120 6.57 -1.37 13.83
N LEU A 121 6.85 -2.65 13.59
CA LEU A 121 8.23 -3.11 13.50
C LEU A 121 8.95 -2.45 12.31
N TYR A 122 8.31 -2.45 11.14
CA TYR A 122 8.89 -1.86 9.94
C TYR A 122 9.28 -0.40 10.17
N PHE A 123 8.36 0.44 10.67
CA PHE A 123 8.64 1.87 10.87
C PHE A 123 9.69 2.12 11.95
N LYS A 124 9.76 1.28 12.98
CA LYS A 124 10.85 1.35 13.97
C LYS A 124 12.22 1.06 13.33
N LEU A 125 12.32 -0.02 12.54
CA LEU A 125 13.57 -0.36 11.86
C LEU A 125 13.96 0.69 10.80
N ARG A 126 12.98 1.22 10.06
CA ARG A 126 13.19 2.29 9.07
C ARG A 126 13.65 3.59 9.73
N LEU A 127 13.12 3.92 10.91
CA LEU A 127 13.58 5.05 11.71
C LEU A 127 15.04 4.89 12.14
N GLU A 128 15.42 3.71 12.62
CA GLU A 128 16.82 3.44 12.99
C GLU A 128 17.76 3.57 11.78
N LEU A 129 17.34 3.09 10.60
CA LEU A 129 18.09 3.28 9.37
C LEU A 129 18.22 4.76 8.99
N PHE A 130 17.11 5.50 9.01
CA PHE A 130 17.08 6.94 8.75
C PHE A 130 18.01 7.72 9.69
N LEU A 131 18.00 7.42 10.99
CA LEU A 131 18.82 8.13 11.97
C LEU A 131 20.31 7.82 11.77
N ASN A 132 20.65 6.57 11.47
CA ASN A 132 22.04 6.18 11.16
C ASN A 132 22.54 6.90 9.90
N GLU A 133 21.75 6.88 8.82
CA GLU A 133 22.11 7.58 7.57
C GLU A 133 22.20 9.10 7.78
N SER A 134 21.29 9.69 8.55
CA SER A 134 21.32 11.12 8.87
C SER A 134 22.63 11.52 9.56
N ILE A 135 23.10 10.74 10.53
CA ILE A 135 24.37 10.99 11.22
C ILE A 135 25.56 10.84 10.29
N GLU A 136 25.56 9.86 9.39
CA GLU A 136 26.63 9.67 8.40
C GLU A 136 26.68 10.83 7.41
N ARG A 137 25.54 11.21 6.82
CA ARG A 137 25.45 12.32 5.86
C ARG A 137 25.83 13.65 6.48
N LEU A 138 25.45 13.93 7.73
CA LEU A 138 25.84 15.17 8.42
C LEU A 138 27.34 15.27 8.70
N LYS A 139 28.06 14.14 8.81
CA LYS A 139 29.53 14.14 8.93
C LYS A 139 30.20 14.50 7.60
N GLU A 140 29.58 14.13 6.48
CA GLU A 140 30.11 14.34 5.13
C GLU A 140 29.73 15.72 4.57
N ASP A 141 28.49 16.16 4.80
CA ASP A 141 27.94 17.42 4.30
C ASP A 141 27.02 18.08 5.35
N ALA A 142 27.51 19.16 5.95
CA ALA A 142 26.77 19.94 6.94
C ALA A 142 25.55 20.69 6.36
N GLY A 143 25.44 20.79 5.03
CA GLY A 143 24.33 21.42 4.30
C GLY A 143 23.26 20.45 3.82
N TYR A 144 23.38 19.15 4.15
CA TYR A 144 22.47 18.12 3.66
C TYR A 144 21.02 18.32 4.13
N ASP A 145 20.06 18.12 3.22
CA ASP A 145 18.64 18.29 3.50
C ASP A 145 18.06 17.06 4.23
N LEU A 146 18.11 17.10 5.56
CA LEU A 146 17.51 16.10 6.44
C LEU A 146 16.00 15.93 6.24
N LEU A 147 15.31 17.00 5.81
CA LEU A 147 13.86 16.92 5.59
C LEU A 147 13.56 16.14 4.31
N GLN A 148 14.37 16.31 3.27
CA GLN A 148 14.27 15.49 2.07
C GLN A 148 14.54 14.02 2.40
N LEU A 149 15.61 13.71 3.12
CA LEU A 149 15.91 12.35 3.55
C LEU A 149 14.78 11.73 4.38
N LEU A 150 14.16 12.50 5.28
CA LEU A 150 13.00 12.05 6.05
C LEU A 150 11.83 11.67 5.12
N ASN A 151 11.61 12.45 4.06
CA ASN A 151 10.53 12.17 3.11
C ASN A 151 10.83 10.93 2.27
N ASP A 152 12.10 10.69 1.93
CA ASP A 152 12.54 9.52 1.16
C ASP A 152 12.42 8.22 1.96
N HIS A 153 12.74 8.25 3.25
CA HIS A 153 12.57 7.09 4.15
C HIS A 153 11.12 6.78 4.49
N PHE A 154 10.27 7.82 4.55
CA PHE A 154 8.87 7.73 4.95
C PHE A 154 7.93 8.31 3.89
N PRO A 155 7.85 7.72 2.69
CA PRO A 155 6.93 8.20 1.67
C PRO A 155 5.47 8.10 2.16
N LEU A 156 4.62 9.01 1.67
CA LEU A 156 3.16 8.96 1.92
C LEU A 156 2.40 8.18 0.85
N ASP A 157 3.10 7.80 -0.22
CA ASP A 157 2.53 7.00 -1.28
C ASP A 157 2.70 5.51 -0.95
N LEU A 158 1.59 4.76 -0.97
CA LEU A 158 1.59 3.32 -0.70
C LEU A 158 2.44 2.55 -1.72
N SER A 159 2.45 2.99 -2.97
CA SER A 159 3.17 2.27 -4.03
C SER A 159 4.69 2.28 -3.82
N SER A 160 5.19 3.25 -3.04
CA SER A 160 6.60 3.34 -2.63
C SER A 160 7.02 2.21 -1.67
N TYR A 161 6.08 1.59 -0.96
CA TYR A 161 6.35 0.42 -0.10
C TYR A 161 6.08 -0.91 -0.81
N GLY A 162 5.26 -0.88 -1.85
CA GLY A 162 4.90 -2.05 -2.65
C GLY A 162 3.71 -1.75 -3.56
N PRO A 163 3.79 -2.03 -4.87
CA PRO A 163 2.75 -1.62 -5.82
C PRO A 163 1.36 -2.22 -5.51
N HIS A 164 1.35 -3.46 -5.03
CA HIS A 164 0.14 -4.20 -4.65
C HIS A 164 -0.57 -3.65 -3.41
N LEU A 165 0.10 -2.83 -2.58
CA LEU A 165 -0.49 -2.33 -1.34
C LEU A 165 -1.60 -1.32 -1.58
N SER A 166 -1.59 -0.66 -2.74
CA SER A 166 -2.61 0.32 -3.13
C SER A 166 -3.98 -0.30 -3.46
N GLU A 167 -4.06 -1.63 -3.56
CA GLU A 167 -5.27 -2.35 -3.93
C GLU A 167 -6.23 -2.60 -2.75
N GLU A 168 -5.74 -2.56 -1.50
CA GLU A 168 -6.52 -2.89 -0.30
C GLU A 168 -6.64 -1.69 0.66
N GLU A 169 -7.87 -1.34 1.05
CA GLU A 169 -8.15 -0.21 1.96
C GLU A 169 -7.50 -0.39 3.34
N GLU A 170 -7.34 -1.63 3.82
CA GLU A 170 -6.76 -1.93 5.14
C GLU A 170 -5.28 -1.50 5.23
N ASN A 171 -4.57 -1.39 4.09
CA ASN A 171 -3.16 -0.99 4.05
C ASN A 171 -2.94 0.49 4.35
N VAL A 172 -3.99 1.30 4.48
CA VAL A 172 -3.90 2.72 4.85
C VAL A 172 -3.15 2.94 6.17
N MET A 173 -3.13 1.94 7.05
CA MET A 173 -2.35 1.96 8.28
C MET A 173 -0.85 2.23 8.06
N ILE A 174 -0.28 1.81 6.93
CA ILE A 174 1.12 2.08 6.56
C ILE A 174 1.31 3.59 6.34
N VAL A 175 0.39 4.24 5.61
CA VAL A 175 0.44 5.69 5.36
C VAL A 175 0.22 6.47 6.65
N ILE A 176 -0.72 6.03 7.51
CA ILE A 176 -0.99 6.66 8.79
C ILE A 176 0.26 6.62 9.68
N GLU A 177 0.92 5.46 9.77
CA GLU A 177 2.15 5.33 10.56
C GLU A 177 3.30 6.15 9.97
N SER A 178 3.42 6.20 8.64
CA SER A 178 4.38 7.08 7.93
C SER A 178 4.16 8.55 8.27
N ALA A 179 2.94 9.06 8.13
CA ALA A 179 2.60 10.44 8.44
C ALA A 179 2.84 10.77 9.92
N THR A 180 2.48 9.83 10.81
CA THR A 180 2.69 9.97 12.26
C THR A 180 4.18 10.02 12.60
N THR A 181 4.98 9.14 12.01
CA THR A 181 6.43 9.10 12.21
C THR A 181 7.08 10.38 11.71
N ARG A 182 6.72 10.84 10.50
CA ARG A 182 7.20 12.12 9.95
C ARG A 182 6.86 13.30 10.85
N LYS A 183 5.63 13.39 11.36
CA LYS A 183 5.23 14.47 12.27
C LYS A 183 6.12 14.47 13.53
N LYS A 184 6.20 13.33 14.21
CA LYS A 184 7.00 13.18 15.44
C LYS A 184 8.48 13.53 15.23
N VAL A 185 9.07 13.07 14.14
CA VAL A 185 10.49 13.30 13.85
C VAL A 185 10.74 14.74 13.39
N LYS A 186 9.85 15.32 12.59
CA LYS A 186 10.01 16.68 12.04
C LYS A 186 10.04 17.76 13.13
N GLU A 187 9.24 17.61 14.18
CA GLU A 187 9.14 18.60 15.27
C GLU A 187 10.49 18.87 15.95
N ASP A 188 11.29 17.81 16.17
CA ASP A 188 12.58 17.88 16.88
C ASP A 188 13.76 17.31 16.06
N LEU A 189 13.67 17.34 14.72
CA LEU A 189 14.55 16.57 13.82
C LEU A 189 16.05 16.69 14.14
N LYS A 190 16.57 17.92 14.23
CA LYS A 190 18.00 18.14 14.52
C LYS A 190 18.42 17.62 15.89
N LYS A 191 17.54 17.74 16.88
CA LYS A 191 17.79 17.28 18.24
C LYS A 191 17.78 15.75 18.28
N ILE A 192 16.78 15.11 17.69
CA ILE A 192 16.67 13.65 17.62
C ILE A 192 17.92 13.05 16.95
N VAL A 193 18.37 13.63 15.83
CA VAL A 193 19.58 13.16 15.14
C VAL A 193 20.84 13.41 15.97
N SER A 194 20.95 14.55 16.66
CA SER A 194 22.10 14.87 17.52
C SER A 194 22.19 13.99 18.77
N ASP A 195 21.05 13.62 19.35
CA ASP A 195 20.97 12.82 20.57
C ASP A 195 21.05 11.31 20.27
N HIS A 196 20.85 10.91 19.01
CA HIS A 196 20.84 9.50 18.61
C HIS A 196 22.24 8.90 18.65
N VAL A 197 22.34 7.72 19.27
CA VAL A 197 23.56 6.91 19.29
C VAL A 197 23.35 5.73 18.35
N PRO A 198 24.09 5.68 17.21
CA PRO A 198 23.93 4.61 16.23
C PRO A 198 24.01 3.23 16.86
N GLN A 199 22.96 2.44 16.65
CA GLN A 199 22.91 1.07 17.13
C GLN A 199 23.31 0.13 15.99
N PRO A 200 24.36 -0.69 16.14
CA PRO A 200 24.75 -1.65 15.10
C PRO A 200 23.73 -2.77 14.90
N ARG A 201 22.86 -3.03 15.90
CA ARG A 201 21.78 -4.04 15.86
C ARG A 201 20.54 -3.52 16.59
N PRO A 202 19.79 -2.58 15.98
CA PRO A 202 18.66 -1.95 16.65
C PRO A 202 17.57 -2.98 16.94
N LEU A 203 16.96 -2.93 18.14
CA LEU A 203 15.73 -3.69 18.46
C LEU A 203 15.87 -5.22 18.37
N THR A 204 17.06 -5.77 18.66
CA THR A 204 17.37 -7.20 18.48
C THR A 204 16.33 -8.12 19.11
N ASP A 205 15.96 -7.92 20.38
CA ASP A 205 15.00 -8.79 21.07
C ASP A 205 13.59 -8.66 20.49
N GLU A 206 13.16 -7.43 20.17
CA GLU A 206 11.86 -7.16 19.56
C GLU A 206 11.76 -7.81 18.17
N LEU A 207 12.84 -7.78 17.39
CA LEU A 207 12.88 -8.42 16.10
C LEU A 207 12.90 -9.94 16.21
N LEU A 208 13.71 -10.50 17.10
CA LEU A 208 13.75 -11.95 17.30
C LEU A 208 12.36 -12.46 17.72
N ALA A 209 11.66 -11.73 18.59
CA ALA A 209 10.27 -12.01 18.93
C ALA A 209 9.35 -11.96 17.69
N TYR A 210 9.48 -10.93 16.85
CA TYR A 210 8.71 -10.82 15.61
C TYR A 210 9.00 -11.96 14.62
N ILE A 211 10.27 -12.32 14.42
CA ILE A 211 10.67 -13.40 13.52
C ILE A 211 10.07 -14.72 14.01
N ARG A 212 10.10 -14.99 15.33
CA ARG A 212 9.47 -16.18 15.93
C ARG A 212 7.96 -16.21 15.69
N GLU A 213 7.27 -15.10 15.94
CA GLU A 213 5.84 -14.97 15.64
C GLU A 213 5.56 -15.18 14.13
N ARG A 214 6.42 -14.68 13.26
CA ARG A 214 6.27 -14.85 11.81
C ARG A 214 6.49 -16.29 11.37
N ILE A 215 7.45 -17.01 11.96
CA ILE A 215 7.64 -18.45 11.76
C ILE A 215 6.35 -19.18 12.15
N GLU A 216 5.77 -18.88 13.31
CA GLU A 216 4.50 -19.49 13.74
C GLU A 216 3.35 -19.20 12.76
N ARG A 217 3.23 -17.97 12.25
CA ARG A 217 2.23 -17.61 11.23
C ARG A 217 2.42 -18.39 9.92
N LEU A 218 3.66 -18.71 9.54
CA LEU A 218 3.97 -19.50 8.33
C LEU A 218 3.70 -20.99 8.53
N GLU A 219 4.02 -21.52 9.72
CA GLU A 219 3.87 -22.93 10.05
C GLU A 219 2.43 -23.30 10.34
N HIS A 220 1.71 -22.43 11.03
CA HIS A 220 0.38 -22.65 11.59
C HIS A 220 -0.63 -21.53 11.21
N PRO A 221 -0.87 -21.28 9.91
CA PRO A 221 -1.77 -20.21 9.49
C PRO A 221 -3.19 -20.34 10.10
N GLU A 222 -3.65 -21.55 10.40
CA GLU A 222 -4.94 -21.84 11.03
C GLU A 222 -5.11 -21.19 12.41
N LYS A 223 -4.01 -21.01 13.17
CA LYS A 223 -4.06 -20.37 14.50
C LYS A 223 -4.37 -18.87 14.43
N PHE A 224 -4.24 -18.30 13.24
CA PHE A 224 -4.39 -16.86 12.99
C PHE A 224 -5.59 -16.55 12.08
N GLN A 225 -6.46 -17.53 11.82
CA GLN A 225 -7.58 -17.41 10.86
C GLN A 225 -8.94 -16.94 11.43
N GLU A 226 -9.08 -16.59 12.72
CA GLU A 226 -10.34 -16.04 13.30
C GLU A 226 -10.03 -14.89 14.29
N ASN A 227 -10.52 -13.65 14.15
CA ASN A 227 -11.93 -13.22 14.20
C ASN A 227 -12.26 -11.99 13.30
N LYS A 228 -13.56 -11.89 12.97
CA LYS A 228 -14.22 -10.92 12.07
C LYS A 228 -14.20 -9.47 12.61
N THR A 229 -14.21 -8.54 11.64
CA THR A 229 -14.42 -7.07 11.71
C THR A 229 -13.30 -6.17 12.25
N PRO A 230 -12.45 -5.58 11.38
CA PRO A 230 -11.65 -4.41 11.73
C PRO A 230 -12.49 -3.14 11.55
N LEU A 231 -13.52 -2.95 12.38
CA LEU A 231 -14.34 -1.72 12.36
C LEU A 231 -14.75 -1.23 13.76
N SER A 232 -14.18 -1.80 14.82
CA SER A 232 -14.37 -1.31 16.20
C SER A 232 -13.19 -0.52 16.75
N PHE A 233 -12.10 -0.32 15.98
CA PHE A 233 -10.86 0.26 16.52
C PHE A 233 -10.70 1.77 16.28
N MET A 234 -11.49 2.39 15.38
CA MET A 234 -11.44 3.86 15.20
C MET A 234 -11.95 4.65 16.42
N ASP A 235 -12.58 3.99 17.39
CA ASP A 235 -13.07 4.63 18.62
C ASP A 235 -12.08 4.55 19.80
N GLU A 236 -10.96 3.82 19.68
CA GLU A 236 -10.00 3.60 20.78
C GLU A 236 -8.65 4.33 20.65
N LEU A 237 -8.40 5.08 19.57
CA LEU A 237 -7.20 5.93 19.46
C LEU A 237 -7.50 7.35 20.00
N PRO A 238 -6.98 7.75 21.19
CA PRO A 238 -7.04 9.14 21.61
C PRO A 238 -6.09 9.94 20.72
N GLY A 239 -6.64 10.80 19.85
CA GLY A 239 -5.86 11.76 19.05
C GLY A 239 -5.97 11.61 17.53
N ALA A 240 -6.51 10.51 17.00
CA ALA A 240 -6.65 10.33 15.55
C ALA A 240 -7.70 11.27 14.92
N ARG A 241 -8.65 11.80 15.70
CA ARG A 241 -9.63 12.80 15.24
C ARG A 241 -9.10 14.24 15.22
N VAL A 242 -7.97 14.52 15.87
CA VAL A 242 -7.46 15.90 16.08
C VAL A 242 -6.43 16.32 15.03
N LEU A 243 -5.93 15.42 14.18
CA LEU A 243 -4.91 15.77 13.17
C LEU A 243 -5.49 16.12 11.79
N ILE A 244 -6.81 16.04 11.60
CA ILE A 244 -7.48 16.40 10.34
C ILE A 244 -8.25 17.72 10.46
N GLU A 245 -8.46 18.22 11.68
CA GLU A 245 -9.03 19.54 11.96
C GLU A 245 -8.15 20.22 13.02
N SER A 246 -7.73 21.46 12.76
CA SER A 246 -6.86 22.34 13.59
C SER A 246 -5.34 22.15 13.42
N ASP A 247 -4.77 22.91 12.47
CA ASP A 247 -3.51 23.68 12.62
C ASP A 247 -3.24 24.49 11.33
N PHE A 248 -4.27 25.17 10.82
CA PHE A 248 -4.10 26.23 9.81
C PHE A 248 -5.03 27.39 10.18
N GLU A 249 -4.72 28.06 11.28
CA GLU A 249 -5.19 29.42 11.51
C GLU A 249 -4.16 30.39 10.94
N GLU A 250 -4.46 30.98 9.78
CA GLU A 250 -3.81 32.22 9.35
C GLU A 250 -4.55 33.41 9.99
N PRO A 251 -3.87 34.23 10.79
CA PRO A 251 -4.50 35.23 11.64
C PRO A 251 -4.65 36.56 10.91
N TRP A 252 -5.82 36.82 10.33
CA TRP A 252 -6.42 38.15 10.23
C TRP A 252 -7.79 38.06 9.54
N GLU A 253 -8.87 38.31 10.27
CA GLU A 253 -9.78 39.43 9.99
C GLU A 253 -10.80 39.58 11.11
N SER A 254 -10.98 40.85 11.49
CA SER A 254 -11.72 41.31 12.64
C SER A 254 -13.16 41.69 12.24
N THR A 255 -14.06 41.54 13.23
CA THR A 255 -15.41 42.11 13.40
C THR A 255 -16.66 41.28 13.01
N CYS A 256 -17.52 41.12 14.03
CA CYS A 256 -18.80 40.41 14.17
C CYS A 256 -19.99 41.12 13.43
N PRO A 257 -21.30 40.70 13.50
CA PRO A 257 -21.93 39.69 14.38
C PRO A 257 -23.09 38.81 13.80
N SER A 258 -23.40 37.74 14.56
CA SER A 258 -24.71 37.07 14.80
C SER A 258 -25.71 36.84 13.64
N ASP A 259 -26.06 35.57 13.37
CA ASP A 259 -27.33 35.02 13.85
C ASP A 259 -27.44 33.51 13.62
N GLY A 260 -27.99 32.82 14.63
CA GLY A 260 -27.80 31.40 14.87
C GLY A 260 -28.59 30.44 13.98
N LYS A 261 -28.04 29.22 13.89
CA LYS A 261 -28.71 27.90 14.04
C LYS A 261 -27.70 26.80 13.71
N GLN A 262 -27.38 25.94 14.68
CA GLN A 262 -26.79 24.63 14.39
C GLN A 262 -27.83 23.77 13.62
N PRO A 263 -27.38 22.86 12.74
CA PRO A 263 -27.34 21.48 13.20
C PRO A 263 -26.15 20.64 12.70
N THR A 264 -25.80 19.69 13.55
CA THR A 264 -25.00 18.47 13.36
C THR A 264 -25.31 17.71 12.07
N ARG A 265 -24.26 17.30 11.30
CA ARG A 265 -24.15 15.95 10.69
C ARG A 265 -22.84 15.71 9.94
N ALA A 266 -22.28 14.53 10.22
CA ALA A 266 -21.16 13.80 9.63
C ALA A 266 -20.71 14.19 8.20
N ILE A 267 -19.43 14.55 8.09
CA ILE A 267 -18.69 14.68 6.83
C ILE A 267 -18.20 13.29 6.41
N ARG A 268 -18.66 12.82 5.25
CA ARG A 268 -18.05 11.70 4.52
C ARG A 268 -16.88 12.24 3.70
N VAL A 269 -15.65 11.88 4.07
CA VAL A 269 -14.47 12.15 3.24
C VAL A 269 -14.51 11.19 2.05
N THR A 270 -14.38 11.74 0.85
CA THR A 270 -14.25 10.99 -0.41
C THR A 270 -12.83 11.22 -0.93
N HIS A 271 -12.15 10.13 -1.29
CA HIS A 271 -10.77 10.10 -1.79
C HIS A 271 -10.65 10.70 -3.20
N ALA A 272 -9.60 11.51 -3.39
CA ALA A 272 -8.91 11.88 -4.64
C ALA A 272 -7.75 12.80 -4.21
N ASN A 273 -6.51 12.77 -4.70
CA ASN A 273 -5.95 12.25 -5.94
C ASN A 273 -4.40 12.27 -5.87
N GLN A 274 -3.82 11.56 -6.84
CA GLN A 274 -2.49 11.71 -7.43
C GLN A 274 -1.94 13.15 -7.44
N ILE A 275 -0.64 13.31 -7.14
CA ILE A 275 0.13 14.54 -7.43
C ILE A 275 1.33 14.15 -8.31
N SER A 276 1.29 14.62 -9.55
CA SER A 276 2.42 14.67 -10.48
C SER A 276 3.08 16.05 -10.32
N LEU A 277 4.40 16.10 -10.09
CA LEU A 277 5.17 17.33 -10.00
C LEU A 277 6.09 17.46 -11.23
N ASN A 278 5.79 18.44 -12.08
CA ASN A 278 6.77 19.12 -12.94
C ASN A 278 6.48 20.63 -12.88
N GLU A 279 7.48 21.38 -12.43
CA GLU A 279 7.85 22.81 -12.58
C GLU A 279 6.82 23.97 -12.73
N PRO A 280 7.21 25.20 -12.33
CA PRO A 280 6.31 26.20 -11.76
C PRO A 280 5.78 27.18 -12.81
N THR A 281 4.49 27.09 -13.14
CA THR A 281 3.83 28.14 -13.93
C THR A 281 2.39 28.36 -13.49
N GLU A 282 2.16 29.59 -13.03
CA GLU A 282 0.88 30.31 -12.94
C GLU A 282 -0.20 29.81 -11.97
N LEU A 283 -0.71 30.79 -11.23
CA LEU A 283 -1.80 30.77 -10.26
C LEU A 283 -2.95 29.82 -10.68
N ASN A 284 -2.98 28.63 -10.08
CA ASN A 284 -4.08 27.68 -10.19
C ASN A 284 -5.28 28.18 -9.38
N LEU A 285 -6.03 29.14 -9.93
CA LEU A 285 -7.39 29.41 -9.51
C LEU A 285 -8.18 28.09 -9.65
N ARG A 286 -8.70 27.56 -8.54
CA ARG A 286 -9.58 26.39 -8.55
C ARG A 286 -10.69 26.64 -9.58
N LYS A 287 -10.71 25.86 -10.67
CA LYS A 287 -11.82 25.90 -11.63
C LYS A 287 -13.11 25.55 -10.88
N GLU A 288 -14.05 26.48 -10.86
CA GLU A 288 -15.41 26.22 -10.41
C GLU A 288 -15.98 25.02 -11.18
N ARG A 289 -16.72 24.15 -10.49
CA ARG A 289 -17.37 23.01 -11.14
C ARG A 289 -18.44 23.56 -12.08
N GLU A 290 -18.25 23.37 -13.37
CA GLU A 290 -19.17 23.82 -14.41
C GLU A 290 -20.51 23.09 -14.31
N ASN A 291 -21.58 23.83 -13.99
CA ASN A 291 -22.93 23.30 -13.78
C ASN A 291 -23.48 22.67 -15.07
N TRP A 292 -24.31 21.62 -14.92
CA TRP A 292 -25.03 21.00 -16.03
C TRP A 292 -26.19 21.88 -16.46
N THR A 293 -26.31 22.14 -17.77
CA THR A 293 -27.46 22.89 -18.31
C THR A 293 -28.64 21.95 -18.56
N ALA A 294 -29.86 22.50 -18.57
CA ALA A 294 -31.06 21.71 -18.86
C ALA A 294 -31.00 21.06 -20.26
N GLU A 295 -30.36 21.73 -21.22
CA GLU A 295 -30.16 21.21 -22.57
C GLU A 295 -29.21 20.00 -22.60
N GLU A 296 -28.17 19.99 -21.76
CA GLU A 296 -27.25 18.85 -21.60
C GLU A 296 -27.94 17.65 -20.92
N GLU A 297 -28.85 17.90 -19.99
CA GLU A 297 -29.60 16.85 -19.29
C GLU A 297 -30.63 16.17 -20.21
N GLU A 298 -31.36 16.96 -21.00
CA GLU A 298 -32.31 16.44 -21.99
C GLU A 298 -31.59 15.66 -23.10
N ALA A 299 -30.46 16.18 -23.56
CA ALA A 299 -29.54 15.51 -24.48
C ALA A 299 -29.11 14.12 -23.97
N LEU A 300 -28.72 14.03 -22.70
CA LEU A 300 -28.33 12.77 -22.08
C LEU A 300 -29.50 11.77 -21.97
N GLU A 301 -30.69 12.26 -21.65
CA GLU A 301 -31.89 11.42 -21.57
C GLU A 301 -32.28 10.85 -22.94
N GLU A 302 -32.20 11.66 -24.00
CA GLU A 302 -32.48 11.22 -25.38
C GLU A 302 -31.44 10.20 -25.87
N GLY A 303 -30.15 10.45 -25.62
CA GLY A 303 -29.10 9.51 -26.00
C GLY A 303 -29.23 8.15 -25.30
N LEU A 304 -29.63 8.13 -24.02
CA LEU A 304 -29.91 6.88 -23.30
C LEU A 304 -31.18 6.16 -23.79
N ARG A 305 -32.16 6.92 -24.29
CA ARG A 305 -33.41 6.38 -24.84
C ARG A 305 -33.17 5.61 -26.13
N GLU A 306 -32.32 6.14 -26.99
CA GLU A 306 -32.04 5.57 -28.31
C GLU A 306 -31.03 4.41 -28.21
N VAL A 307 -29.94 4.60 -27.48
CA VAL A 307 -28.83 3.64 -27.42
C VAL A 307 -29.11 2.46 -26.47
N LYS A 308 -30.10 2.61 -25.55
CA LYS A 308 -30.60 1.56 -24.63
C LYS A 308 -29.52 0.74 -23.92
N GLY A 309 -28.46 1.40 -23.46
CA GLY A 309 -27.34 0.78 -22.73
C GLY A 309 -26.23 1.77 -22.36
N PRO A 310 -25.23 1.35 -21.56
CA PRO A 310 -24.13 2.21 -21.13
C PRO A 310 -23.03 2.36 -22.20
N PHE A 311 -23.42 2.72 -23.43
CA PHE A 311 -22.50 2.93 -24.56
C PHE A 311 -22.17 4.43 -24.69
N TRP A 312 -21.41 4.95 -23.72
CA TRP A 312 -21.19 6.39 -23.54
C TRP A 312 -20.57 7.10 -24.75
N VAL A 313 -19.69 6.41 -25.49
CA VAL A 313 -19.08 6.94 -26.72
C VAL A 313 -20.16 7.14 -27.80
N THR A 314 -20.98 6.12 -28.04
CA THR A 314 -22.08 6.15 -29.01
C THR A 314 -23.16 7.18 -28.64
N ILE A 315 -23.47 7.31 -27.33
CA ILE A 315 -24.38 8.34 -26.82
C ILE A 315 -23.81 9.74 -27.11
N LYS A 316 -22.51 9.94 -26.87
CA LYS A 316 -21.85 11.22 -27.13
C LYS A 316 -21.82 11.58 -28.61
N GLU A 317 -21.62 10.60 -29.49
CA GLU A 317 -21.67 10.78 -30.95
C GLU A 317 -23.08 11.10 -31.45
N HIS A 318 -24.11 10.42 -30.92
CA HIS A 318 -25.50 10.60 -31.34
C HIS A 318 -26.07 11.97 -30.95
N VAL A 319 -25.64 12.50 -29.81
CA VAL A 319 -26.17 13.74 -29.22
C VAL A 319 -25.24 14.94 -29.51
N HIS A 320 -24.28 14.76 -30.42
CA HIS A 320 -23.39 15.82 -30.87
C HIS A 320 -24.19 16.95 -31.54
N PRO A 321 -23.95 18.24 -31.22
CA PRO A 321 -22.83 18.79 -30.47
C PRO A 321 -23.08 19.09 -28.98
N LYS A 322 -24.26 18.79 -28.43
CA LYS A 322 -24.69 19.29 -27.10
C LYS A 322 -23.86 18.77 -25.92
N LEU A 323 -23.22 17.61 -26.05
CA LEU A 323 -22.39 16.98 -25.01
C LEU A 323 -20.88 16.97 -25.32
N VAL A 324 -20.42 17.78 -26.29
CA VAL A 324 -19.01 17.78 -26.75
C VAL A 324 -18.06 18.21 -25.64
N THR A 325 -18.45 19.21 -24.86
CA THR A 325 -17.72 19.79 -23.73
C THR A 325 -17.52 18.82 -22.57
N ARG A 326 -18.35 17.77 -22.46
CA ARG A 326 -18.33 16.82 -21.34
C ARG A 326 -17.58 15.54 -21.68
N THR A 327 -16.76 15.07 -20.75
CA THR A 327 -16.03 13.80 -20.87
C THR A 327 -16.96 12.61 -20.67
N ASN A 328 -16.60 11.44 -21.22
CA ASN A 328 -17.39 10.21 -21.10
C ASN A 328 -17.62 9.81 -19.63
N VAL A 329 -16.67 10.13 -18.74
CA VAL A 329 -16.77 9.91 -17.30
C VAL A 329 -17.83 10.82 -16.67
N GLN A 330 -17.82 12.12 -17.00
CA GLN A 330 -18.82 13.07 -16.50
C GLN A 330 -20.24 12.69 -16.94
N ILE A 331 -20.41 12.24 -18.18
CA ILE A 331 -21.70 11.77 -18.72
C ILE A 331 -22.21 10.54 -17.95
N LYS A 332 -21.32 9.57 -17.72
CA LYS A 332 -21.64 8.36 -16.93
C LYS A 332 -22.03 8.72 -15.49
N ASP A 333 -21.25 9.56 -14.83
CA ASP A 333 -21.49 9.93 -13.43
C ASP A 333 -22.78 10.72 -13.27
N LYS A 334 -23.10 11.61 -14.22
CA LYS A 334 -24.37 12.32 -14.26
C LYS A 334 -25.55 11.37 -14.48
N ALA A 335 -25.45 10.41 -15.40
CA ALA A 335 -26.49 9.41 -15.62
C ALA A 335 -26.75 8.54 -14.37
N HIS A 336 -25.70 8.15 -13.65
CA HIS A 336 -25.84 7.46 -12.37
C HIS A 336 -26.44 8.34 -11.28
N GLY A 337 -26.11 9.64 -11.26
CA GLY A 337 -26.68 10.64 -10.37
C GLY A 337 -28.18 10.79 -10.56
N GLU A 338 -28.64 10.99 -11.81
CA GLU A 338 -30.06 11.14 -12.14
C GLU A 338 -30.85 9.86 -11.85
N MET A 339 -30.32 8.69 -12.19
CA MET A 339 -30.94 7.41 -11.84
C MET A 339 -31.14 7.27 -10.31
N LYS A 340 -30.13 7.65 -9.51
CA LYS A 340 -30.22 7.62 -8.04
C LYS A 340 -31.22 8.64 -7.51
N LYS A 341 -31.27 9.83 -8.10
CA LYS A 341 -32.23 10.90 -7.77
C LYS A 341 -33.66 10.45 -8.02
N ARG A 342 -33.98 10.00 -9.25
CA ARG A 342 -35.32 9.48 -9.61
C ARG A 342 -35.75 8.32 -8.72
N LYS A 343 -34.82 7.40 -8.38
CA LYS A 343 -35.11 6.30 -7.44
C LYS A 343 -35.43 6.79 -6.01
N ARG A 344 -34.75 7.84 -5.54
CA ARG A 344 -34.99 8.43 -4.21
C ARG A 344 -36.34 9.14 -4.17
N GLU A 345 -36.69 9.83 -5.25
CA GLU A 345 -37.91 10.64 -5.37
C GLU A 345 -39.13 9.81 -5.80
N GLY A 346 -38.96 8.50 -6.04
CA GLY A 346 -40.04 7.61 -6.48
C GLY A 346 -40.53 7.87 -7.91
N LEU A 347 -39.74 8.58 -8.72
CA LEU A 347 -40.04 8.90 -10.11
C LEU A 347 -39.72 7.72 -11.03
N GLU A 348 -40.42 7.63 -12.16
CA GLU A 348 -40.18 6.60 -13.16
C GLU A 348 -38.75 6.70 -13.73
N LEU A 349 -38.02 5.58 -13.75
CA LEU A 349 -36.60 5.55 -14.15
C LEU A 349 -36.40 5.84 -15.64
N GLY A 350 -37.40 5.55 -16.49
CA GLY A 350 -37.35 5.82 -17.93
C GLY A 350 -36.06 5.29 -18.60
N PRO A 351 -35.43 6.07 -19.49
CA PRO A 351 -34.17 5.70 -20.15
C PRO A 351 -32.98 5.45 -19.20
N PHE A 352 -33.01 6.02 -17.99
CA PHE A 352 -31.93 5.85 -17.01
C PHE A 352 -31.90 4.44 -16.39
N ALA A 353 -32.91 3.60 -16.64
CA ALA A 353 -32.87 2.18 -16.28
C ALA A 353 -31.74 1.43 -17.01
N TYR A 354 -31.39 1.84 -18.24
CA TYR A 354 -30.39 1.18 -19.07
C TYR A 354 -28.95 1.35 -18.56
N VAL A 355 -28.72 2.30 -17.65
CA VAL A 355 -27.40 2.59 -17.05
C VAL A 355 -26.83 1.40 -16.26
N LYS A 356 -27.68 0.49 -15.76
CA LYS A 356 -27.27 -0.70 -14.97
C LYS A 356 -27.19 -2.01 -15.75
N ARG A 357 -27.50 -2.03 -17.05
CA ARG A 357 -27.49 -3.29 -17.82
C ARG A 357 -26.05 -3.83 -17.90
N ARG A 358 -25.75 -4.90 -17.13
CA ARG A 358 -24.50 -5.65 -17.27
C ARG A 358 -24.45 -6.31 -18.64
N ARG A 359 -23.26 -6.36 -19.24
CA ARG A 359 -22.98 -7.07 -20.51
C ARG A 359 -23.61 -8.46 -20.46
N ALA A 360 -24.62 -8.71 -21.29
CA ALA A 360 -24.92 -10.08 -21.68
C ALA A 360 -23.70 -10.56 -22.47
N THR A 361 -22.90 -11.45 -21.89
CA THR A 361 -21.88 -12.19 -22.63
C THR A 361 -22.60 -13.00 -23.69
N THR A 362 -22.53 -12.55 -24.94
CA THR A 362 -22.94 -13.34 -26.09
C THR A 362 -22.11 -14.62 -26.07
N LYS A 363 -22.71 -15.74 -25.69
CA LYS A 363 -22.19 -17.06 -26.05
C LYS A 363 -22.25 -17.12 -27.57
N SER A 364 -21.12 -16.84 -28.22
CA SER A 364 -20.95 -17.10 -29.64
C SER A 364 -20.79 -18.61 -29.80
N SER A 365 -21.87 -19.25 -30.21
CA SER A 365 -21.81 -20.59 -30.80
C SER A 365 -21.12 -20.48 -32.16
N TYR A 366 -19.88 -20.94 -32.22
CA TYR A 366 -19.28 -21.43 -33.46
C TYR A 366 -18.57 -22.75 -33.14
N PHE A 367 -19.23 -23.81 -33.62
CA PHE A 367 -18.81 -25.20 -33.83
C PHE A 367 -18.00 -25.94 -32.76
#